data_AF-A0A2H0UAZ8-F1
#
_entry.id   AF-A0A2H0UAZ8-F1
#
_cell.length_a   1.000
_cell.length_b   1.000
_cell.length_c   1.000
_cell.angle_alpha   90.00
_cell.angle_beta   90.00
_cell.angle_gamma   90.00
#
_symmetry.space_group_name_H-M   'P 1'
#
loop_
_entity.id
_entity.type
_entity.pdbx_description
1 polymer ?
#
loop_
_entity_poly.entity_id
_entity_poly.type
_entity_poly.pdbx_seq_one_letter_code
_entity_poly.pdbx_strand_id
1 'polypeptide(L)'
;MIDIHLGSKRGRVVAVVDIGSTSAAVAIVHTNPHESATVFASERAQLPLEERTQEATIAGIGEMLKTAGENAQKKYAVSKGGGAPIQAIYCIVHAPWTSSKTIRTAASFEKDTTITDIIISDLAKKALGEAGVDAKNLLEANVIRVELNGYPTGKPIGKHAKEIVVHALLSECAAGIRSGIEGAISKVFPHAPPPVFHSATRAAITSLRDGVDSESNYLLVDMESEGTSLTAVRGGVTAEHEHVAEGTQTILKKIAGAGMPEETLSLLRMIARDQCSLPACEALLTSLTKVEPDLVRIFGEAMGKAGATNRLPDTMILIAHPDMFPWLSRLFSRIDFSQFTLTAQPFVVKKMSNTASGTEDPNLALAIEFVNRGD
;
A
#
# COMPACT_ATOMS: atom_id res chain seq x y z
N MET A 1 21.76 4.77 1.32
CA MET A 1 21.88 6.10 0.67
C MET A 1 20.73 6.90 1.25
N ILE A 2 21.01 7.89 2.10
CA ILE A 2 19.95 8.70 2.73
C ILE A 2 19.57 9.74 1.70
N ASP A 3 18.36 9.63 1.17
CA ASP A 3 17.84 10.56 0.16
C ASP A 3 17.47 11.87 0.86
N ILE A 4 18.28 12.91 0.67
CA ILE A 4 18.02 14.25 1.18
C ILE A 4 17.41 15.02 0.01
N HIS A 5 16.08 14.98 -0.11
CA HIS A 5 15.33 15.74 -1.10
C HIS A 5 15.29 17.23 -0.70
N LEU A 6 16.16 18.03 -1.32
CA LEU A 6 16.06 19.49 -1.37
C LEU A 6 14.82 19.86 -2.20
N GLY A 7 13.71 20.18 -1.51
CA GLY A 7 12.43 20.54 -2.12
C GLY A 7 12.56 21.63 -3.20
N SER A 8 12.32 21.24 -4.45
CA SER A 8 12.12 22.14 -5.58
C SER A 8 10.84 22.95 -5.36
N LYS A 9 10.95 24.29 -5.30
CA LYS A 9 9.81 25.22 -5.24
C LYS A 9 8.91 25.22 -6.50
N ARG A 10 9.21 24.38 -7.51
CA ARG A 10 8.40 24.21 -8.72
C ARG A 10 7.88 22.79 -8.80
N GLY A 11 6.61 22.66 -9.17
CA GLY A 11 6.02 21.36 -9.52
C GLY A 11 6.80 20.68 -10.64
N ARG A 12 6.69 19.35 -10.70
CA ARG A 12 7.41 18.51 -11.65
C ARG A 12 6.48 17.47 -12.25
N VAL A 13 6.77 17.09 -13.50
CA VAL A 13 6.06 16.00 -14.16
C VAL A 13 6.76 14.70 -13.83
N VAL A 14 6.02 13.74 -13.28
CA VAL A 14 6.53 12.44 -12.85
C VAL A 14 5.62 11.33 -13.37
N ALA A 15 6.17 10.13 -13.51
CA ALA A 15 5.36 8.93 -13.68
C ALA A 15 5.19 8.23 -12.33
N VAL A 16 3.96 7.85 -12.01
CA VAL A 16 3.61 7.04 -10.85
C VAL A 16 3.14 5.70 -11.37
N VAL A 17 3.75 4.63 -10.89
CA VAL A 17 3.51 3.26 -11.31
C VAL A 17 3.02 2.48 -10.12
N ASP A 18 1.82 1.91 -10.23
CA ASP A 18 1.16 1.07 -9.23
C ASP A 18 1.25 -0.39 -9.67
N ILE A 19 1.74 -1.28 -8.81
CA ILE A 19 2.11 -2.66 -9.18
C ILE A 19 1.54 -3.65 -8.17
N GLY A 20 0.47 -4.33 -8.58
CA GLY A 20 -0.16 -5.43 -7.86
C GLY A 20 0.19 -6.81 -8.42
N SER A 21 -0.41 -7.86 -7.86
CA SER A 21 -0.15 -9.24 -8.31
C SER A 21 -0.67 -9.55 -9.70
N THR A 22 -1.81 -8.97 -10.07
CA THR A 22 -2.44 -9.23 -11.38
C THR A 22 -2.77 -7.97 -12.16
N SER A 23 -2.32 -6.81 -11.69
CA SER A 23 -2.55 -5.55 -12.39
C SER A 23 -1.38 -4.60 -12.22
N ALA A 24 -1.22 -3.72 -13.20
CA ALA A 24 -0.31 -2.59 -13.12
C ALA A 24 -0.97 -1.35 -13.70
N ALA A 25 -0.79 -0.21 -13.04
CA ALA A 25 -1.27 1.07 -13.52
C ALA A 25 -0.13 2.09 -13.64
N VAL A 26 -0.26 2.99 -14.60
CA VAL A 26 0.70 4.06 -14.84
C VAL A 26 -0.08 5.37 -14.95
N ALA A 27 0.30 6.35 -14.14
CA ALA A 27 -0.15 7.72 -14.25
C ALA A 27 1.02 8.67 -14.56
N ILE A 28 0.80 9.63 -15.45
CA ILE A 28 1.70 10.76 -15.65
C ILE A 28 1.03 11.98 -15.01
N VAL A 29 1.70 12.52 -14.00
CA VAL A 29 1.12 13.54 -13.12
C VAL A 29 2.05 14.73 -12.97
N HIS A 30 1.46 15.91 -12.78
CA HIS A 30 2.17 17.08 -12.29
C HIS A 30 2.00 17.19 -10.78
N THR A 31 3.08 17.03 -10.03
CA THR A 31 3.09 17.15 -8.57
C THR A 31 3.19 18.61 -8.16
N ASN A 32 2.42 19.01 -7.14
CA ASN A 32 2.54 20.30 -6.49
C ASN A 32 2.57 20.09 -4.96
N PRO A 33 3.63 20.52 -4.24
CA PRO A 33 3.72 20.31 -2.79
C PRO A 33 2.62 20.98 -1.96
N HIS A 34 1.86 21.92 -2.54
CA HIS A 34 0.86 22.72 -1.84
C HIS A 34 -0.57 22.52 -2.36
N GLU A 35 -0.73 21.76 -3.44
CA GLU A 35 -2.03 21.52 -4.09
C GLU A 35 -2.14 20.05 -4.48
N SER A 36 -3.35 19.59 -4.79
CA SER A 36 -3.53 18.24 -5.31
C SER A 36 -2.77 18.03 -6.62
N ALA A 37 -2.21 16.84 -6.81
CA ALA A 37 -1.57 16.48 -8.06
C ALA A 37 -2.56 16.58 -9.23
N THR A 38 -2.09 17.07 -10.37
CA THR A 38 -2.88 17.06 -11.62
C THR A 38 -2.52 15.83 -12.43
N VAL A 39 -3.49 14.97 -12.71
CA VAL A 39 -3.30 13.78 -13.57
C VAL A 39 -3.48 14.17 -15.02
N PHE A 40 -2.43 14.02 -15.83
CA PHE A 40 -2.51 14.26 -17.28
C PHE A 40 -3.01 13.03 -18.03
N ALA A 41 -2.56 11.86 -17.60
CA ALA A 41 -2.95 10.58 -18.17
C ALA A 41 -2.84 9.50 -17.11
N SER A 42 -3.76 8.55 -17.13
CA SER A 42 -3.68 7.30 -16.38
C SER A 42 -4.21 6.14 -17.21
N GLU A 43 -3.60 4.98 -17.03
CA GLU A 43 -3.99 3.71 -17.62
C GLU A 43 -3.74 2.57 -16.64
N ARG A 44 -4.60 1.57 -16.66
CA ARG A 44 -4.41 0.30 -15.95
C ARG A 44 -4.47 -0.85 -16.94
N ALA A 45 -3.56 -1.79 -16.79
CA ALA A 45 -3.63 -3.11 -17.41
C ALA A 45 -3.82 -4.16 -16.33
N GLN A 46 -4.57 -5.21 -16.64
CA GLN A 46 -4.88 -6.30 -15.72
C GLN A 46 -4.81 -7.64 -16.47
N LEU A 47 -4.26 -8.66 -15.81
CA LEU A 47 -4.28 -10.02 -16.31
C LEU A 47 -5.68 -10.62 -16.14
N PRO A 48 -6.13 -11.48 -17.07
CA PRO A 48 -7.35 -12.28 -16.88
C PRO A 48 -7.28 -13.10 -15.59
N LEU A 49 -8.42 -13.39 -14.94
CA LEU A 49 -8.46 -14.02 -13.61
C LEU A 49 -8.20 -15.55 -13.62
N GLU A 50 -7.12 -15.99 -14.26
CA GLU A 50 -6.74 -17.40 -14.43
C GLU A 50 -5.63 -17.84 -13.44
N GLU A 51 -5.29 -19.13 -13.41
CA GLU A 51 -4.12 -19.64 -12.67
C GLU A 51 -2.84 -19.51 -13.50
N ARG A 52 -1.75 -19.10 -12.85
CA ARG A 52 -0.45 -18.89 -13.50
C ARG A 52 0.68 -19.35 -12.58
N THR A 53 1.79 -19.77 -13.19
CA THR A 53 3.03 -19.97 -12.44
C THR A 53 3.61 -18.62 -12.04
N GLN A 54 4.51 -18.62 -11.06
CA GLN A 54 5.18 -17.39 -10.62
C GLN A 54 5.90 -16.72 -11.79
N GLU A 55 6.63 -17.47 -12.63
CA GLU A 55 7.36 -16.94 -13.79
C GLU A 55 6.42 -16.29 -14.81
N ALA A 56 5.27 -16.91 -15.07
CA ALA A 56 4.25 -16.38 -15.97
C ALA A 56 3.64 -15.08 -15.41
N THR A 57 3.43 -15.00 -14.09
CA THR A 57 2.96 -13.77 -13.43
C THR A 57 3.98 -12.64 -13.55
N ILE A 58 5.28 -12.92 -13.35
CA ILE A 58 6.36 -11.92 -13.51
C ILE A 58 6.42 -11.39 -14.94
N ALA A 59 6.38 -12.29 -15.93
CA ALA A 59 6.34 -11.89 -17.34
C ALA A 59 5.10 -11.05 -17.65
N GLY A 60 3.95 -11.44 -17.08
CA GLY A 60 2.69 -10.70 -17.17
C GLY A 60 2.78 -9.28 -16.61
N ILE A 61 3.44 -9.07 -15.47
CA ILE A 61 3.69 -7.73 -14.90
C ILE A 61 4.46 -6.86 -15.90
N GLY A 62 5.51 -7.39 -16.51
CA GLY A 62 6.28 -6.66 -17.52
C GLY A 62 5.44 -6.20 -18.71
N GLU A 63 4.57 -7.08 -19.23
CA GLU A 63 3.70 -6.74 -20.37
C GLU A 63 2.57 -5.79 -19.97
N MET A 64 2.00 -5.91 -18.76
CA MET A 64 1.01 -4.97 -18.23
C MET A 64 1.61 -3.57 -18.07
N LEU A 65 2.80 -3.46 -17.48
CA LEU A 65 3.52 -2.20 -17.32
C LEU A 65 3.81 -1.56 -18.67
N LYS A 66 4.24 -2.35 -19.65
CA LYS A 66 4.46 -1.88 -21.01
C LYS A 66 3.16 -1.37 -21.63
N THR A 67 2.09 -2.15 -21.57
CA THR A 67 0.78 -1.78 -22.14
C THR A 67 0.21 -0.51 -21.50
N ALA A 68 0.13 -0.47 -20.17
CA ALA A 68 -0.37 0.69 -19.43
C ALA A 68 0.52 1.92 -19.67
N GLY A 69 1.84 1.74 -19.64
CA GLY A 69 2.82 2.79 -19.85
C GLY A 69 2.77 3.41 -21.25
N GLU A 70 2.74 2.59 -22.30
CA GLU A 70 2.64 3.07 -23.69
C GLU A 70 1.32 3.81 -23.93
N ASN A 71 0.21 3.31 -23.38
CA ASN A 71 -1.09 3.98 -23.51
C ASN A 71 -1.14 5.30 -22.71
N ALA A 72 -0.56 5.33 -21.50
CA ALA A 72 -0.46 6.54 -20.69
C ALA A 72 0.41 7.60 -21.39
N GLN A 73 1.51 7.19 -22.03
CA GLN A 73 2.34 8.09 -22.85
C GLN A 73 1.59 8.65 -24.06
N LYS A 74 0.85 7.82 -24.78
CA LYS A 74 0.01 8.28 -25.92
C LYS A 74 -1.01 9.31 -25.46
N LYS A 75 -1.72 9.06 -24.36
CA LYS A 75 -2.67 10.00 -23.75
C LYS A 75 -1.99 11.28 -23.28
N TYR A 76 -0.81 11.18 -22.65
CA TYR A 76 -0.05 12.33 -22.19
C TYR A 76 0.42 13.22 -23.34
N ALA A 77 0.88 12.65 -24.45
CA ALA A 77 1.37 13.39 -25.61
C ALA A 77 0.32 14.35 -26.21
N VAL A 78 -0.97 14.02 -26.08
CA VAL A 78 -2.09 14.84 -26.57
C VAL A 78 -2.80 15.64 -25.47
N SER A 79 -2.36 15.53 -24.22
CA SER A 79 -2.97 16.22 -23.07
C SER A 79 -2.56 17.69 -22.99
N LYS A 80 -3.35 18.51 -22.27
CA LYS A 80 -2.94 19.89 -21.91
C LYS A 80 -1.80 19.82 -20.90
N GLY A 81 -0.57 20.07 -21.36
CA GLY A 81 0.66 19.88 -20.58
C GLY A 81 1.58 18.77 -21.11
N GLY A 82 1.13 18.06 -22.15
CA GLY A 82 1.91 17.06 -22.86
C GLY A 82 3.22 17.60 -23.45
N GLY A 83 4.25 16.77 -23.44
CA GLY A 83 5.56 17.08 -24.02
C GLY A 83 6.62 17.58 -23.03
N ALA A 84 6.26 17.89 -21.78
CA ALA A 84 7.26 18.10 -20.74
C ALA A 84 7.97 16.76 -20.39
N PRO A 85 9.29 16.76 -20.15
CA PRO A 85 10.01 15.55 -19.81
C PRO A 85 9.58 15.02 -18.45
N ILE A 86 9.51 13.69 -18.33
CA ILE A 86 9.27 13.01 -17.06
C ILE A 86 10.55 13.09 -16.23
N GLN A 87 10.48 13.77 -15.10
CA GLN A 87 11.63 14.11 -14.26
C GLN A 87 11.94 13.03 -13.21
N ALA A 88 10.98 12.16 -12.91
CA ALA A 88 11.15 11.05 -11.98
C ALA A 88 10.09 9.98 -12.25
N ILE A 89 10.39 8.75 -11.83
CA ILE A 89 9.47 7.61 -11.87
C ILE A 89 9.40 7.01 -10.47
N TYR A 90 8.20 6.86 -9.95
CA TYR A 90 7.94 6.26 -8.65
C TYR A 90 7.14 4.98 -8.83
N CYS A 91 7.64 3.89 -8.26
CA CYS A 91 7.04 2.56 -8.33
C CYS A 91 6.53 2.16 -6.95
N ILE A 92 5.21 2.05 -6.81
CA ILE A 92 4.56 1.54 -5.61
C ILE A 92 4.25 0.07 -5.85
N VAL A 93 4.86 -0.79 -5.03
CA VAL A 93 4.77 -2.23 -5.18
C VAL A 93 3.99 -2.81 -4.00
N HIS A 94 2.96 -3.58 -4.31
CA HIS A 94 2.07 -4.18 -3.32
C HIS A 94 2.46 -5.63 -2.99
N ALA A 95 1.83 -6.16 -1.94
CA ALA A 95 1.84 -7.59 -1.67
C ALA A 95 1.20 -8.38 -2.85
N PRO A 96 1.66 -9.62 -3.12
CA PRO A 96 2.64 -10.40 -2.36
C PRO A 96 4.09 -10.12 -2.77
N TRP A 97 4.35 -9.16 -3.67
CA TRP A 97 5.70 -8.88 -4.16
C TRP A 97 6.58 -8.15 -3.15
N THR A 98 5.94 -7.49 -2.19
CA THR A 98 6.61 -6.83 -1.08
C THR A 98 6.16 -7.39 0.26
N SER A 99 7.10 -7.47 1.19
CA SER A 99 6.81 -7.62 2.62
C SER A 99 7.38 -6.41 3.37
N SER A 100 6.68 -5.97 4.41
CA SER A 100 7.10 -4.83 5.24
C SER A 100 7.16 -5.23 6.71
N LYS A 101 8.13 -4.68 7.43
CA LYS A 101 8.24 -4.83 8.89
C LYS A 101 8.78 -3.55 9.52
N THR A 102 8.46 -3.32 10.78
CA THR A 102 8.98 -2.18 11.53
C THR A 102 9.96 -2.64 12.57
N ILE A 103 11.12 -2.01 12.61
CA ILE A 103 12.15 -2.29 13.59
C ILE A 103 12.30 -1.07 14.49
N ARG A 104 12.39 -1.36 15.78
CA ARG A 104 12.60 -0.37 16.82
C ARG A 104 14.02 -0.53 17.36
N THR A 105 14.80 0.54 17.30
CA THR A 105 16.15 0.58 17.89
C THR A 105 16.24 1.77 18.83
N ALA A 106 16.78 1.54 20.03
CA ALA A 106 16.91 2.55 21.07
C ALA A 106 18.38 2.74 21.47
N ALA A 107 18.70 3.95 21.91
CA ALA A 107 19.95 4.27 22.58
C ALA A 107 19.71 5.19 23.76
N SER A 108 20.54 5.03 24.79
CA SER A 108 20.54 5.86 25.99
C SER A 108 21.91 6.50 26.17
N PHE A 109 21.92 7.73 26.63
CA PHE A 109 23.11 8.55 26.85
C PHE A 109 23.27 8.84 28.34
N GLU A 110 24.50 8.81 28.84
CA GLU A 110 24.78 9.13 30.25
C GLU A 110 24.42 10.57 30.62
N LYS A 111 24.48 11.48 29.65
CA LYS A 111 24.17 12.91 29.79
C LYS A 111 23.25 13.35 28.65
N ASP A 112 22.56 14.47 28.87
CA ASP A 112 21.75 15.08 27.82
C ASP A 112 22.62 15.37 26.59
N THR A 113 22.28 14.73 25.48
CA THR A 113 23.08 14.73 24.25
C THR A 113 22.30 15.43 23.15
N THR A 114 22.96 16.31 22.39
CA THR A 114 22.37 16.92 21.20
C THR A 114 22.21 15.87 20.13
N ILE A 115 20.97 15.67 19.68
CA ILE A 115 20.64 14.70 18.65
C ILE A 115 21.03 15.24 17.29
N THR A 116 21.81 14.44 16.55
CA THR A 116 22.27 14.73 15.20
C THR A 116 21.65 13.75 14.20
N ASP A 117 21.73 14.12 12.93
CA ASP A 117 21.42 13.24 11.79
C ASP A 117 22.27 11.97 11.80
N ILE A 118 23.54 12.07 12.19
CA ILE A 118 24.48 10.94 12.29
C ILE A 118 23.95 9.92 13.31
N ILE A 119 23.53 10.36 14.50
CA ILE A 119 22.99 9.46 15.54
C ILE A 119 21.77 8.70 15.03
N ILE A 120 20.82 9.40 14.39
CA ILE A 120 19.61 8.78 13.85
C ILE A 120 19.98 7.77 12.75
N SER A 121 20.89 8.16 11.85
CA SER A 121 21.34 7.34 10.74
C SER A 121 22.03 6.06 11.22
N ASP A 122 22.86 6.15 12.25
CA ASP A 122 23.58 4.99 12.77
C ASP A 122 22.65 4.04 13.53
N LEU A 123 21.64 4.55 14.23
CA LEU A 123 20.59 3.72 14.82
C LEU A 123 19.75 3.02 13.75
N ALA A 124 19.40 3.71 12.66
CA ALA A 124 18.69 3.11 11.54
C ALA A 124 19.52 2.01 10.85
N LYS A 125 20.84 2.23 10.65
CA LYS A 125 21.75 1.20 10.12
C LYS A 125 21.89 0.01 11.08
N LYS A 126 21.95 0.27 12.38
CA LYS A 126 21.99 -0.78 13.40
C LYS A 126 20.71 -1.63 13.35
N ALA A 127 19.54 -0.98 13.23
CA ALA A 127 18.26 -1.65 13.04
C ALA A 127 18.28 -2.60 11.84
N LEU A 128 18.79 -2.12 10.71
CA LEU A 128 18.95 -2.91 9.49
C LEU A 128 19.83 -4.14 9.68
N GLY A 129 20.98 -3.98 10.34
CA GLY A 129 21.92 -5.08 10.61
C GLY A 129 21.35 -6.15 11.53
N GLU A 130 20.66 -5.75 12.60
CA GLU A 130 20.04 -6.67 13.58
C GLU A 130 18.88 -7.47 12.99
N ALA A 131 18.16 -6.91 12.02
CA ALA A 131 17.00 -7.57 11.42
C ALA A 131 17.33 -8.60 10.33
N GLY A 132 18.62 -8.87 10.09
CA GLY A 132 19.09 -9.92 9.19
C GLY A 132 18.61 -9.75 7.75
N VAL A 133 18.39 -8.51 7.31
CA VAL A 133 17.81 -8.22 6.00
C VAL A 133 18.82 -8.48 4.89
N ASP A 134 18.40 -9.22 3.86
CA ASP A 134 19.22 -9.39 2.66
C ASP A 134 19.22 -8.09 1.87
N ALA A 135 20.37 -7.41 1.85
CA ALA A 135 20.55 -6.17 1.11
C ALA A 135 20.18 -6.29 -0.38
N LYS A 136 20.20 -7.49 -0.96
CA LYS A 136 19.77 -7.73 -2.35
C LYS A 136 18.26 -7.64 -2.54
N ASN A 137 17.49 -7.98 -1.51
CA ASN A 137 16.03 -7.94 -1.54
C ASN A 137 15.49 -6.66 -0.89
N LEU A 138 16.33 -5.85 -0.24
CA LEU A 138 15.91 -4.59 0.35
C LEU A 138 15.36 -3.66 -0.75
N LEU A 139 14.06 -3.36 -0.65
CA LEU A 139 13.38 -2.38 -1.49
C LEU A 139 13.65 -0.98 -0.96
N GLU A 140 13.36 -0.78 0.33
CA GLU A 140 13.52 0.50 1.01
C GLU A 140 13.69 0.36 2.53
N ALA A 141 14.30 1.36 3.15
CA ALA A 141 14.50 1.46 4.59
C ALA A 141 14.34 2.92 5.03
N ASN A 142 13.26 3.23 5.74
CA ASN A 142 12.91 4.61 6.06
C ASN A 142 12.62 4.80 7.53
N VAL A 143 13.15 5.88 8.11
CA VAL A 143 12.81 6.28 9.47
C VAL A 143 11.40 6.88 9.46
N ILE A 144 10.45 6.17 10.05
CA ILE A 144 9.04 6.59 10.07
C ILE A 144 8.68 7.37 11.35
N ARG A 145 9.47 7.24 12.41
CA ARG A 145 9.28 7.97 13.68
C ARG A 145 10.56 8.01 14.49
N VAL A 146 10.78 9.14 15.17
CA VAL A 146 11.82 9.31 16.19
C VAL A 146 11.17 9.77 17.48
N GLU A 147 11.57 9.16 18.60
CA GLU A 147 11.17 9.56 19.94
C GLU A 147 12.38 10.02 20.73
N LEU A 148 12.22 11.11 21.48
CA LEU A 148 13.20 11.64 22.39
C LEU A 148 12.63 11.58 23.81
N ASN A 149 13.30 10.87 24.72
CA ASN A 149 12.84 10.64 26.10
C ASN A 149 11.38 10.12 26.16
N GLY A 150 11.00 9.24 25.23
CA GLY A 150 9.65 8.67 25.12
C GLY A 150 8.62 9.52 24.37
N TYR A 151 8.97 10.73 23.90
CA TYR A 151 8.06 11.62 23.18
C TYR A 151 8.34 11.65 21.68
N PRO A 152 7.35 11.41 20.80
CA PRO A 152 7.53 11.53 19.36
C PRO A 152 7.86 12.95 18.92
N THR A 153 8.75 13.10 17.94
CA THR A 153 9.11 14.40 17.37
C THR A 153 9.39 14.30 15.87
N GLY A 154 8.76 15.18 15.08
CA GLY A 154 9.05 15.33 13.65
C GLY A 154 10.32 16.13 13.34
N LYS A 155 10.90 16.79 14.35
CA LYS A 155 12.15 17.59 14.22
C LYS A 155 13.14 17.23 15.34
N PRO A 156 13.74 16.02 15.29
CA PRO A 156 14.64 15.55 16.36
C PRO A 156 16.00 16.26 16.37
N ILE A 157 16.50 16.69 15.22
CA ILE A 157 17.84 17.26 15.06
C ILE A 157 17.98 18.57 15.86
N GLY A 158 19.08 18.70 16.61
CA GLY A 158 19.40 19.87 17.44
C GLY A 158 18.72 19.87 18.81
N LYS A 159 17.80 18.94 19.09
CA LYS A 159 17.21 18.79 20.42
C LYS A 159 18.14 18.00 21.35
N HIS A 160 17.99 18.20 22.66
CA HIS A 160 18.71 17.42 23.67
C HIS A 160 17.83 16.28 24.19
N ALA A 161 18.42 15.10 24.35
CA ALA A 161 17.76 13.96 24.97
C ALA A 161 18.76 13.03 25.68
N LYS A 162 18.24 12.25 26.65
CA LYS A 162 18.95 11.15 27.30
C LYS A 162 18.60 9.80 26.69
N GLU A 163 17.46 9.70 26.03
CA GLU A 163 17.05 8.51 25.28
C GLU A 163 16.56 8.92 23.89
N ILE A 164 16.95 8.13 22.90
CA ILE A 164 16.42 8.20 21.55
C ILE A 164 15.92 6.83 21.13
N VAL A 165 14.74 6.81 20.49
CA VAL A 165 14.19 5.62 19.85
C VAL A 165 13.93 5.96 18.39
N VAL A 166 14.42 5.11 17.49
CA VAL A 166 14.20 5.20 16.05
C VAL A 166 13.34 4.01 15.64
N HIS A 167 12.24 4.31 14.94
CA HIS A 167 11.41 3.30 14.29
C HIS A 167 11.65 3.38 12.79
N ALA A 168 12.16 2.29 12.22
CA ALA A 168 12.43 2.18 10.78
C ALA A 168 11.45 1.19 10.14
N LEU A 169 10.77 1.62 9.08
CA LEU A 169 10.03 0.73 8.19
C LEU A 169 11.01 0.16 7.17
N LEU A 170 11.08 -1.16 7.13
CA LEU A 170 11.82 -1.90 6.12
C LEU A 170 10.83 -2.61 5.22
N SER A 171 11.11 -2.55 3.92
CA SER A 171 10.36 -3.32 2.94
C SER A 171 11.31 -4.09 2.04
N GLU A 172 10.98 -5.34 1.78
CA GLU A 172 11.74 -6.26 0.95
C GLU A 172 10.92 -6.61 -0.28
N CYS A 173 11.60 -6.80 -1.42
CA CYS A 173 11.03 -7.25 -2.68
C CYS A 173 11.99 -8.24 -3.33
N ALA A 174 11.46 -9.33 -3.88
CA ALA A 174 12.29 -10.31 -4.57
C ALA A 174 13.03 -9.67 -5.76
N ALA A 175 14.35 -9.88 -5.83
CA ALA A 175 15.20 -9.24 -6.85
C ALA A 175 14.73 -9.48 -8.30
N GLY A 176 14.14 -10.64 -8.60
CA GLY A 176 13.57 -10.96 -9.91
C GLY A 176 12.38 -10.06 -10.27
N ILE A 177 11.53 -9.72 -9.29
CA ILE A 177 10.39 -8.81 -9.50
C ILE A 177 10.91 -7.40 -9.77
N ARG A 178 11.79 -6.90 -8.90
CA ARG A 178 12.37 -5.56 -9.04
C ARG A 178 13.04 -5.37 -10.40
N SER A 179 13.93 -6.29 -10.78
CA SER A 179 14.63 -6.21 -12.06
C SER A 179 13.69 -6.34 -13.27
N GLY A 180 12.63 -7.15 -13.17
CA GLY A 180 11.58 -7.23 -14.18
C GLY A 180 10.84 -5.90 -14.37
N ILE A 181 10.51 -5.23 -13.26
CA ILE A 181 9.88 -3.90 -13.27
C ILE A 181 10.82 -2.85 -13.86
N GLU A 182 12.08 -2.77 -13.42
CA GLU A 182 13.09 -1.85 -13.95
C GLU A 182 13.28 -2.04 -15.47
N GLY A 183 13.32 -3.29 -15.92
CA GLY A 183 13.42 -3.65 -17.33
C GLY A 183 12.19 -3.27 -18.17
N ALA A 184 10.99 -3.34 -17.59
CA ALA A 184 9.77 -2.90 -18.26
C ALA A 184 9.70 -1.37 -18.34
N ILE A 185 10.00 -0.69 -17.23
CA ILE A 185 9.96 0.77 -17.13
C ILE A 185 10.97 1.43 -18.06
N SER A 186 12.21 0.92 -18.14
CA SER A 186 13.23 1.46 -19.04
C SER A 186 12.85 1.38 -20.52
N LYS A 187 12.02 0.41 -20.92
CA LYS A 187 11.49 0.31 -22.29
C LYS A 187 10.41 1.35 -22.56
N VAL A 188 9.53 1.59 -21.59
CA VAL A 188 8.47 2.59 -21.71
C VAL A 188 9.06 4.00 -21.63
N PHE A 189 9.95 4.26 -20.68
CA PHE A 189 10.50 5.58 -20.37
C PHE A 189 12.04 5.62 -20.57
N PRO A 190 12.54 5.48 -21.80
CA PRO A 190 13.98 5.28 -22.07
C PRO A 190 14.88 6.47 -21.71
N HIS A 191 14.31 7.67 -21.55
CA HIS A 191 15.04 8.91 -21.24
C HIS A 191 14.79 9.42 -19.82
N ALA A 192 13.99 8.71 -19.03
CA ALA A 192 13.72 9.09 -17.66
C ALA A 192 14.83 8.57 -16.72
N PRO A 193 14.98 9.17 -15.53
CA PRO A 193 15.86 8.64 -14.50
C PRO A 193 15.44 7.22 -14.06
N PRO A 194 16.34 6.46 -13.41
CA PRO A 194 16.00 5.18 -12.81
C PRO A 194 14.78 5.30 -11.88
N PRO A 195 13.89 4.29 -11.86
CA PRO A 195 12.73 4.32 -10.97
C PRO A 195 13.14 4.25 -9.49
N VAL A 196 12.42 5.02 -8.68
CA VAL A 196 12.46 4.94 -7.21
C VAL A 196 11.35 4.01 -6.74
N PHE A 197 11.68 3.08 -5.86
CA PHE A 197 10.73 2.05 -5.41
C PHE A 197 10.28 2.28 -3.97
N HIS A 198 8.98 2.06 -3.76
CA HIS A 198 8.35 2.08 -2.45
C HIS A 198 7.40 0.91 -2.29
N SER A 199 7.20 0.50 -1.05
CA SER A 199 6.12 -0.41 -0.70
C SER A 199 4.78 0.32 -0.66
N ALA A 200 3.72 -0.39 -1.01
CA ALA A 200 2.34 0.07 -0.81
C ALA A 200 2.07 0.40 0.67
N THR A 201 2.67 -0.37 1.60
CA THR A 201 2.61 -0.10 3.04
C THR A 201 3.11 1.31 3.36
N ARG A 202 4.30 1.69 2.88
CA ARG A 202 4.84 3.05 3.09
C ARG A 202 3.92 4.09 2.48
N ALA A 203 3.50 3.90 1.23
CA ALA A 203 2.63 4.84 0.54
C ALA A 203 1.33 5.09 1.33
N ALA A 204 0.68 4.02 1.81
CA ALA A 204 -0.54 4.06 2.60
C ALA A 204 -0.35 4.81 3.93
N ILE A 205 0.68 4.47 4.72
CA ILE A 205 0.89 5.07 6.04
C ILE A 205 1.21 6.56 5.92
N THR A 206 2.06 6.94 4.96
CA THR A 206 2.40 8.35 4.72
C THR A 206 1.16 9.14 4.30
N SER A 207 0.36 8.59 3.38
CA SER A 207 -0.86 9.27 2.90
C SER A 207 -1.93 9.40 3.98
N LEU A 208 -2.07 8.41 4.86
CA LEU A 208 -3.03 8.45 5.97
C LEU A 208 -2.58 9.37 7.11
N ARG A 209 -1.27 9.48 7.36
CA ARG A 209 -0.72 10.32 8.43
C ARG A 209 -1.07 11.80 8.25
N ASP A 210 -0.95 12.33 7.04
CA ASP A 210 -1.18 13.76 6.78
C ASP A 210 -2.58 14.05 6.19
N GLY A 211 -3.49 13.07 6.26
CA GLY A 211 -4.89 13.22 5.83
C GLY A 211 -5.75 14.02 6.83
N VAL A 212 -6.88 14.56 6.35
CA VAL A 212 -7.81 15.43 7.11
C VAL A 212 -8.45 14.72 8.31
N ASP A 213 -8.56 13.40 8.27
CA ASP A 213 -9.08 12.55 9.34
C ASP A 213 -7.97 11.70 9.97
N SER A 214 -6.81 12.29 10.32
CA SER A 214 -5.61 11.58 10.79
C SER A 214 -5.86 10.73 12.05
N GLU A 215 -6.44 9.55 11.87
CA GLU A 215 -6.60 8.53 12.89
C GLU A 215 -5.19 8.07 13.27
N SER A 216 -4.78 8.25 14.51
CA SER A 216 -3.47 7.80 14.95
C SER A 216 -3.43 6.31 15.23
N ASN A 217 -4.59 5.67 15.37
CA ASN A 217 -4.75 4.26 15.73
C ASN A 217 -5.75 3.58 14.79
N TYR A 218 -5.25 2.73 13.89
CA TYR A 218 -6.08 1.99 12.95
C TYR A 218 -5.41 0.69 12.51
N LEU A 219 -6.20 -0.27 12.08
CA LEU A 219 -5.73 -1.42 11.31
C LEU A 219 -5.85 -1.10 9.83
N LEU A 220 -4.73 -1.00 9.12
CA LEU A 220 -4.71 -0.92 7.67
C LEU A 220 -4.86 -2.32 7.10
N VAL A 221 -5.85 -2.50 6.22
CA VAL A 221 -6.08 -3.72 5.46
C VAL A 221 -5.96 -3.35 3.98
N ASP A 222 -4.84 -3.72 3.37
CA ASP A 222 -4.57 -3.50 1.96
C ASP A 222 -4.75 -4.82 1.20
N MET A 223 -5.92 -4.98 0.57
CA MET A 223 -6.34 -6.20 -0.12
C MET A 223 -6.14 -6.06 -1.63
N GLU A 224 -5.08 -6.70 -2.11
CA GLU A 224 -4.80 -6.85 -3.53
C GLU A 224 -5.50 -8.06 -4.14
N SER A 225 -5.12 -8.45 -5.35
CA SER A 225 -5.76 -9.58 -6.06
C SER A 225 -5.47 -10.94 -5.40
N GLU A 226 -4.23 -11.22 -5.02
CA GLU A 226 -3.84 -12.55 -4.51
C GLU A 226 -3.50 -12.58 -3.02
N GLY A 227 -3.35 -11.42 -2.38
CA GLY A 227 -3.02 -11.35 -0.97
C GLY A 227 -3.47 -10.06 -0.34
N THR A 228 -3.49 -10.08 0.99
CA THR A 228 -3.86 -8.94 1.83
C THR A 228 -2.74 -8.66 2.82
N SER A 229 -2.37 -7.39 2.95
CA SER A 229 -1.47 -6.93 4.00
C SER A 229 -2.28 -6.35 5.15
N LEU A 230 -1.98 -6.79 6.37
CA LEU A 230 -2.54 -6.27 7.61
C LEU A 230 -1.45 -5.50 8.33
N THR A 231 -1.68 -4.21 8.60
CA THR A 231 -0.71 -3.37 9.29
C THR A 231 -1.40 -2.60 10.41
N ALA A 232 -1.09 -2.94 11.66
CA ALA A 232 -1.58 -2.19 12.81
C ALA A 232 -0.76 -0.92 13.01
N VAL A 233 -1.43 0.22 12.98
CA VAL A 233 -0.85 1.55 13.22
C VAL A 233 -1.31 2.06 14.57
N ARG A 234 -0.37 2.49 15.41
CA ARG A 234 -0.60 3.03 16.76
C ARG A 234 0.21 4.28 16.99
N GLY A 235 -0.45 5.35 17.44
CA GLY A 235 0.18 6.67 17.57
C GLY A 235 0.90 7.13 16.29
N GLY A 236 0.43 6.72 15.10
CA GLY A 236 1.06 7.02 13.80
C GLY A 236 2.28 6.17 13.42
N VAL A 237 2.53 5.05 14.12
CA VAL A 237 3.65 4.12 13.88
C VAL A 237 3.10 2.74 13.65
N THR A 238 3.67 2.03 12.70
CA THR A 238 3.37 0.63 12.47
C THR A 238 3.98 -0.25 13.56
N ALA A 239 3.14 -1.02 14.22
CA ALA A 239 3.55 -1.91 15.29
C ALA A 239 3.65 -3.37 14.80
N GLU A 240 2.61 -3.83 14.12
CA GLU A 240 2.43 -5.24 13.76
C GLU A 240 2.10 -5.36 12.26
N HIS A 241 2.73 -6.30 11.56
CA HIS A 241 2.49 -6.59 10.14
C HIS A 241 2.20 -8.07 9.96
N GLU A 242 1.13 -8.41 9.26
CA GLU A 242 0.78 -9.77 8.90
C GLU A 242 0.37 -9.84 7.43
N HIS A 243 0.63 -10.99 6.80
CA HIS A 243 0.24 -11.24 5.42
C HIS A 243 -0.78 -12.38 5.37
N VAL A 244 -1.82 -12.18 4.57
CA VAL A 244 -2.84 -13.19 4.29
C VAL A 244 -2.76 -13.54 2.82
N ALA A 245 -2.61 -14.82 2.50
CA ALA A 245 -2.66 -15.33 1.12
C ALA A 245 -4.10 -15.41 0.58
N GLU A 246 -4.90 -14.38 0.88
CA GLU A 246 -6.23 -14.17 0.35
C GLU A 246 -6.35 -12.73 -0.13
N GLY A 247 -6.74 -12.56 -1.38
CA GLY A 247 -7.04 -11.27 -1.98
C GLY A 247 -8.37 -11.30 -2.73
N THR A 248 -8.65 -10.22 -3.44
CA THR A 248 -9.87 -10.05 -4.25
C THR A 248 -10.10 -11.24 -5.19
N GLN A 249 -9.08 -11.65 -5.95
CA GLN A 249 -9.22 -12.74 -6.93
C GLN A 249 -9.37 -14.11 -6.27
N THR A 250 -8.60 -14.42 -5.23
CA THR A 250 -8.72 -15.73 -4.56
C THR A 250 -10.10 -15.87 -3.93
N ILE A 251 -10.60 -14.79 -3.31
CA ILE A 251 -11.94 -14.74 -2.73
C ILE A 251 -13.01 -14.85 -3.82
N LEU A 252 -12.90 -14.11 -4.92
CA LEU A 252 -13.85 -14.20 -6.03
C LEU A 252 -13.88 -15.61 -6.63
N LYS A 253 -12.74 -16.28 -6.79
CA LYS A 253 -12.67 -17.68 -7.24
C LYS A 253 -13.42 -18.62 -6.28
N LYS A 254 -13.23 -18.45 -4.95
CA LYS A 254 -13.96 -19.25 -3.95
C LYS A 254 -15.48 -19.03 -4.04
N ILE A 255 -15.93 -17.80 -4.27
CA ILE A 255 -17.35 -17.46 -4.39
C ILE A 255 -17.94 -18.01 -5.70
N ALA A 256 -17.22 -17.85 -6.81
CA ALA A 256 -17.65 -18.29 -8.13
C ALA A 256 -17.72 -19.82 -8.24
N GLY A 257 -16.84 -20.54 -7.54
CA GLY A 257 -16.74 -21.99 -7.63
C GLY A 257 -16.35 -22.40 -9.06
N ALA A 258 -17.28 -23.02 -9.79
CA ALA A 258 -17.09 -23.40 -11.19
C ALA A 258 -17.44 -22.29 -12.20
N GLY A 259 -18.00 -21.16 -11.74
CA GLY A 259 -18.34 -20.01 -12.58
C GLY A 259 -17.16 -19.08 -12.86
N MET A 260 -17.39 -18.02 -13.64
CA MET A 260 -16.38 -17.01 -13.93
C MET A 260 -16.30 -15.94 -12.82
N PRO A 261 -15.11 -15.65 -12.27
CA PRO A 261 -14.93 -14.59 -11.27
C PRO A 261 -15.41 -13.19 -11.73
N GLU A 262 -15.30 -12.88 -13.02
CA GLU A 262 -15.73 -11.60 -13.62
C GLU A 262 -17.26 -11.43 -13.58
N GLU A 263 -18.00 -12.52 -13.79
CA GLU A 263 -19.47 -12.53 -13.65
C GLU A 263 -19.86 -12.31 -12.18
N THR A 264 -19.12 -12.95 -11.27
CA THR A 264 -19.32 -12.80 -9.81
C THR A 264 -19.13 -11.35 -9.38
N LEU A 265 -18.09 -10.68 -9.87
CA LEU A 265 -17.83 -9.27 -9.58
C LEU A 265 -18.94 -8.36 -10.12
N SER A 266 -19.43 -8.65 -11.33
CA SER A 266 -20.55 -7.91 -11.95
C SER A 266 -21.83 -8.05 -11.14
N LEU A 267 -22.14 -9.25 -10.65
CA LEU A 267 -23.28 -9.51 -9.78
C LEU A 267 -23.12 -8.83 -8.40
N LEU A 268 -21.92 -8.84 -7.81
CA LEU A 268 -21.63 -8.08 -6.58
C LEU A 268 -21.92 -6.60 -6.74
N ARG A 269 -21.53 -6.00 -7.87
CA ARG A 269 -21.84 -4.60 -8.19
C ARG A 269 -23.34 -4.35 -8.29
N MET A 270 -24.11 -5.27 -8.89
CA MET A 270 -25.57 -5.16 -8.96
C MET A 270 -26.22 -5.24 -7.58
N ILE A 271 -25.75 -6.16 -6.72
CA ILE A 271 -26.21 -6.29 -5.33
C ILE A 271 -25.91 -5.00 -4.56
N ALA A 272 -24.70 -4.46 -4.69
CA ALA A 272 -24.29 -3.24 -4.00
C ALA A 272 -25.11 -1.98 -4.38
N ARG A 273 -25.80 -2.02 -5.53
CA ARG A 273 -26.65 -0.93 -6.03
C ARG A 273 -28.14 -1.18 -5.83
N ASP A 274 -28.53 -2.23 -5.10
CA ASP A 274 -29.92 -2.69 -4.96
C ASP A 274 -30.60 -2.92 -6.32
N GLN A 275 -29.81 -3.26 -7.35
CA GLN A 275 -30.27 -3.44 -8.73
C GLN A 275 -30.40 -4.92 -9.10
N CYS A 276 -30.40 -5.82 -8.12
CA CYS A 276 -30.49 -7.24 -8.41
C CYS A 276 -31.83 -7.86 -8.05
N SER A 277 -32.58 -8.24 -9.09
CA SER A 277 -33.86 -8.95 -9.00
C SER A 277 -33.80 -10.35 -9.65
N LEU A 278 -32.61 -10.85 -9.95
CA LEU A 278 -32.41 -12.11 -10.67
C LEU A 278 -32.14 -13.25 -9.69
N PRO A 279 -32.60 -14.49 -10.00
CA PRO A 279 -32.23 -15.70 -9.24
C PRO A 279 -30.72 -15.88 -9.07
N ALA A 280 -29.92 -15.35 -10.01
CA ALA A 280 -28.46 -15.34 -9.95
C ALA A 280 -27.91 -14.63 -8.69
N CYS A 281 -28.57 -13.59 -8.18
CA CYS A 281 -28.11 -12.91 -6.97
C CYS A 281 -28.44 -13.65 -5.69
N GLU A 282 -29.58 -14.35 -5.63
CA GLU A 282 -29.86 -15.25 -4.51
C GLU A 282 -28.83 -16.39 -4.44
N ALA A 283 -28.48 -16.94 -5.61
CA ALA A 283 -27.41 -17.92 -5.72
C ALA A 283 -26.06 -17.35 -5.26
N LEU A 284 -25.72 -16.13 -5.69
CA LEU A 284 -24.49 -15.46 -5.26
C LEU A 284 -24.48 -15.21 -3.74
N LEU A 285 -25.56 -14.70 -3.15
CA LEU A 285 -25.67 -14.50 -1.70
C LEU A 285 -25.48 -15.81 -0.94
N THR A 286 -26.05 -16.90 -1.46
CA THR A 286 -25.84 -18.25 -0.90
C THR A 286 -24.37 -18.67 -0.98
N SER A 287 -23.68 -18.40 -2.10
CA SER A 287 -22.24 -18.68 -2.23
C SER A 287 -21.40 -17.82 -1.29
N LEU A 288 -21.72 -16.53 -1.12
CA LEU A 288 -21.05 -15.66 -0.16
C LEU A 288 -21.16 -16.23 1.25
N THR A 289 -22.37 -16.56 1.71
CA THR A 289 -22.60 -17.15 3.04
C THR A 289 -21.83 -18.46 3.25
N LYS A 290 -21.61 -19.26 2.20
CA LYS A 290 -20.81 -20.49 2.28
C LYS A 290 -19.31 -20.23 2.47
N VAL A 291 -18.79 -19.17 1.84
CA VAL A 291 -17.35 -18.84 1.89
C VAL A 291 -16.99 -18.05 3.15
N GLU A 292 -17.94 -17.28 3.71
CA GLU A 292 -17.71 -16.44 4.89
C GLU A 292 -17.04 -17.16 6.09
N PRO A 293 -17.48 -18.35 6.55
CA PRO A 293 -16.84 -19.01 7.69
C PRO A 293 -15.35 -19.30 7.49
N ASP A 294 -14.95 -19.68 6.27
CA ASP A 294 -13.54 -19.93 5.95
C ASP A 294 -12.74 -18.62 5.96
N LEU A 295 -13.29 -17.53 5.42
CA LEU A 295 -12.64 -16.22 5.46
C LEU A 295 -12.54 -15.68 6.89
N VAL A 296 -13.60 -15.83 7.70
CA VAL A 296 -13.57 -15.45 9.12
C VAL A 296 -12.46 -16.19 9.85
N ARG A 297 -12.29 -17.49 9.58
CA ARG A 297 -11.20 -18.28 10.15
C ARG A 297 -9.83 -17.77 9.67
N ILE A 298 -9.62 -17.62 8.37
CA ILE A 298 -8.33 -17.21 7.79
C ILE A 298 -7.91 -15.82 8.29
N PHE A 299 -8.80 -14.83 8.19
CA PHE A 299 -8.50 -13.48 8.68
C PHE A 299 -8.45 -13.42 10.20
N GLY A 300 -9.26 -14.21 10.92
CA GLY A 300 -9.21 -14.30 12.38
C GLY A 300 -7.89 -14.85 12.89
N GLU A 301 -7.33 -15.87 12.23
CA GLU A 301 -5.98 -16.38 12.54
C GLU A 301 -4.90 -15.31 12.31
N ALA A 302 -4.96 -14.57 11.21
CA ALA A 302 -4.02 -13.51 10.91
C ALA A 302 -4.15 -12.32 11.87
N MET A 303 -5.37 -11.91 12.20
CA MET A 303 -5.64 -10.86 13.19
C MET A 303 -5.24 -11.30 14.60
N GLY A 304 -5.39 -12.58 14.95
CA GLY A 304 -4.89 -13.14 16.20
C GLY A 304 -3.38 -13.05 16.31
N LYS A 305 -2.64 -13.30 15.22
CA LYS A 305 -1.18 -13.13 15.16
C LYS A 305 -0.78 -11.65 15.25
N ALA A 306 -1.39 -10.79 14.43
CA ALA A 306 -1.14 -9.34 14.46
C ALA A 306 -1.46 -8.75 15.85
N GLY A 307 -2.49 -9.27 16.50
CA GLY A 307 -2.95 -8.83 17.82
C GLY A 307 -2.26 -9.54 19.01
N ALA A 308 -1.28 -10.41 18.78
CA ALA A 308 -0.71 -11.27 19.82
C ALA A 308 0.03 -10.48 20.91
N THR A 309 0.69 -9.37 20.54
CA THR A 309 1.39 -8.51 21.49
C THR A 309 0.46 -7.43 22.05
N ASN A 310 -0.34 -6.81 21.18
CA ASN A 310 -1.31 -5.78 21.55
C ASN A 310 -2.61 -6.00 20.78
N ARG A 311 -3.75 -5.84 21.45
CA ARG A 311 -5.06 -5.89 20.77
C ARG A 311 -5.16 -4.85 19.66
N LEU A 312 -5.80 -5.18 18.55
CA LEU A 312 -5.88 -4.36 17.34
C LEU A 312 -6.75 -3.11 17.54
N PRO A 313 -6.45 -1.98 16.87
CA PRO A 313 -7.31 -0.81 16.87
C PRO A 313 -8.72 -1.11 16.35
N ASP A 314 -9.75 -0.48 16.90
CA ASP A 314 -11.15 -0.73 16.47
C ASP A 314 -11.47 -0.13 15.10
N THR A 315 -10.76 0.93 14.70
CA THR A 315 -10.89 1.52 13.35
C THR A 315 -10.11 0.67 12.36
N MET A 316 -10.76 0.21 11.29
CA MET A 316 -10.12 -0.47 10.16
C MET A 316 -10.17 0.43 8.93
N ILE A 317 -9.02 0.71 8.32
CA ILE A 317 -8.96 1.34 7.00
C ILE A 317 -8.82 0.22 5.97
N LEU A 318 -9.84 0.04 5.13
CA LEU A 318 -9.85 -1.00 4.10
C LEU A 318 -9.59 -0.39 2.72
N ILE A 319 -8.52 -0.85 2.09
CA ILE A 319 -8.19 -0.64 0.68
C ILE A 319 -8.50 -1.95 -0.02
N ALA A 320 -9.50 -1.93 -0.90
CA ALA A 320 -9.97 -3.11 -1.62
C ALA A 320 -10.68 -2.69 -2.91
N HIS A 321 -10.96 -3.66 -3.77
CA HIS A 321 -11.72 -3.43 -4.98
C HIS A 321 -13.09 -2.77 -4.67
N PRO A 322 -13.48 -1.68 -5.37
CA PRO A 322 -14.68 -0.92 -5.05
C PRO A 322 -15.97 -1.75 -4.99
N ASP A 323 -16.13 -2.71 -5.90
CA ASP A 323 -17.32 -3.58 -5.93
C ASP A 323 -17.35 -4.63 -4.81
N MET A 324 -16.21 -4.97 -4.21
CA MET A 324 -16.15 -5.90 -3.08
C MET A 324 -16.23 -5.19 -1.73
N PHE A 325 -15.86 -3.90 -1.68
CA PHE A 325 -15.80 -3.11 -0.46
C PHE A 325 -17.06 -3.21 0.41
N PRO A 326 -18.30 -3.08 -0.11
CA PRO A 326 -19.50 -3.15 0.73
C PRO A 326 -19.67 -4.50 1.44
N TRP A 327 -19.34 -5.60 0.77
CA TRP A 327 -19.45 -6.93 1.37
C TRP A 327 -18.30 -7.19 2.36
N LEU A 328 -17.06 -6.85 2.00
CA LEU A 328 -15.90 -6.97 2.89
C LEU A 328 -16.05 -6.12 4.15
N SER A 329 -16.60 -4.91 4.02
CA SER A 329 -16.90 -4.05 5.17
C SER A 329 -17.87 -4.72 6.14
N ARG A 330 -18.93 -5.36 5.63
CA ARG A 330 -19.85 -6.14 6.48
C ARG A 330 -19.17 -7.34 7.11
N LEU A 331 -18.33 -8.07 6.37
CA LEU A 331 -17.57 -9.20 6.87
C LEU A 331 -16.69 -8.79 8.05
N PHE A 332 -15.86 -7.76 7.89
CA PHE A 332 -14.92 -7.32 8.92
C PHE A 332 -15.59 -6.61 10.11
N SER A 333 -16.80 -6.06 9.94
CA SER A 333 -17.61 -5.52 11.04
C SER A 333 -18.41 -6.59 11.82
N ARG A 334 -18.15 -7.89 11.60
CA ARG A 334 -18.79 -8.98 12.37
C ARG A 334 -18.25 -9.05 13.80
N ILE A 335 -19.10 -9.54 14.70
CA ILE A 335 -18.76 -9.77 16.11
C ILE A 335 -17.64 -10.81 16.28
N ASP A 336 -17.46 -11.72 15.32
CA ASP A 336 -16.41 -12.74 15.34
C ASP A 336 -14.99 -12.14 15.48
N PHE A 337 -14.81 -10.91 15.00
CA PHE A 337 -13.53 -10.18 15.05
C PHE A 337 -13.36 -9.32 16.30
N SER A 338 -14.41 -9.11 17.10
CA SER A 338 -14.35 -8.20 18.25
C SER A 338 -13.36 -8.66 19.31
N GLN A 339 -13.13 -9.97 19.44
CA GLN A 339 -12.14 -10.52 20.37
C GLN A 339 -10.71 -10.01 20.13
N PHE A 340 -10.40 -9.57 18.91
CA PHE A 340 -9.08 -9.07 18.54
C PHE A 340 -8.92 -7.57 18.79
N THR A 341 -10.01 -6.83 19.00
CA THR A 341 -9.97 -5.35 19.08
C THR A 341 -9.77 -4.84 20.50
N LEU A 342 -9.24 -3.61 20.61
CA LEU A 342 -8.95 -2.93 21.88
C LEU A 342 -10.19 -2.81 22.77
N THR A 343 -11.34 -2.44 22.20
CA THR A 343 -12.58 -2.23 22.98
C THR A 343 -13.46 -3.47 23.06
N ALA A 344 -13.01 -4.59 22.50
CA ALA A 344 -13.82 -5.79 22.30
C ALA A 344 -15.13 -5.53 21.53
N GLN A 345 -15.14 -4.49 20.68
CA GLN A 345 -16.21 -4.16 19.75
C GLN A 345 -15.82 -4.57 18.32
N PRO A 346 -16.80 -4.81 17.43
CA PRO A 346 -16.50 -5.04 16.02
C PRO A 346 -15.74 -3.87 15.39
N PHE A 347 -15.00 -4.14 14.31
CA PHE A 347 -14.29 -3.10 13.59
C PHE A 347 -15.24 -2.05 12.99
N VAL A 348 -14.87 -0.78 13.13
CA VAL A 348 -15.43 0.32 12.37
C VAL A 348 -14.65 0.43 11.06
N VAL A 349 -15.19 -0.18 10.01
CA VAL A 349 -14.52 -0.22 8.70
C VAL A 349 -14.78 1.08 7.95
N LYS A 350 -13.70 1.78 7.60
CA LYS A 350 -13.70 2.99 6.79
C LYS A 350 -13.05 2.70 5.45
N LYS A 351 -13.61 3.28 4.39
CA LYS A 351 -12.95 3.32 3.08
C LYS A 351 -11.84 4.36 3.13
N MET A 352 -10.73 4.10 2.46
CA MET A 352 -9.78 5.18 2.19
C MET A 352 -10.43 6.24 1.28
N SER A 353 -10.62 7.46 1.78
CA SER A 353 -11.20 8.56 1.01
C SER A 353 -10.14 9.20 0.11
N ASN A 354 -10.16 8.90 -1.19
CA ASN A 354 -9.27 9.54 -2.16
C ASN A 354 -9.97 10.72 -2.83
N THR A 355 -9.78 11.92 -2.30
CA THR A 355 -10.37 13.15 -2.87
C THR A 355 -9.40 13.95 -3.73
N ALA A 356 -8.11 13.63 -3.73
CA ALA A 356 -7.10 14.53 -4.30
C ALA A 356 -6.75 14.27 -5.79
N SER A 357 -6.71 13.02 -6.26
CA SER A 357 -6.05 12.68 -7.54
C SER A 357 -6.97 12.50 -8.74
N GLY A 358 -8.29 12.61 -8.60
CA GLY A 358 -9.24 12.56 -9.72
C GLY A 358 -9.33 11.22 -10.48
N THR A 359 -8.61 10.18 -10.01
CA THR A 359 -8.70 8.81 -10.53
C THR A 359 -9.71 7.99 -9.71
N GLU A 360 -10.49 7.14 -10.36
CA GLU A 360 -11.44 6.23 -9.69
C GLU A 360 -10.76 5.03 -9.02
N ASP A 361 -9.49 4.83 -9.34
CA ASP A 361 -8.64 3.75 -8.86
C ASP A 361 -8.03 4.08 -7.49
N PRO A 362 -8.40 3.37 -6.41
CA PRO A 362 -7.97 3.71 -5.06
C PRO A 362 -6.46 3.53 -4.85
N ASN A 363 -5.83 2.53 -5.46
CA ASN A 363 -4.41 2.24 -5.27
C ASN A 363 -3.56 3.25 -6.02
N LEU A 364 -3.90 3.52 -7.28
CA LEU A 364 -3.21 4.54 -8.05
C LEU A 364 -3.41 5.94 -7.45
N ALA A 365 -4.60 6.24 -6.93
CA ALA A 365 -4.85 7.49 -6.23
C ALA A 365 -3.98 7.65 -4.98
N LEU A 366 -3.85 6.58 -4.18
CA LEU A 366 -2.96 6.53 -3.03
C LEU A 366 -1.50 6.76 -3.43
N ALA A 367 -1.05 6.06 -4.47
CA ALA A 367 0.31 6.17 -5.00
C ALA A 367 0.61 7.61 -5.46
N ILE A 368 -0.34 8.25 -6.16
CA ILE A 368 -0.21 9.65 -6.61
C ILE A 368 -0.13 10.60 -5.42
N GLU A 369 -0.98 10.41 -4.41
CA GLU A 369 -1.00 11.28 -3.22
C GLU A 369 0.31 11.18 -2.44
N PHE A 370 0.82 9.96 -2.26
CA PHE A 370 2.11 9.70 -1.64
C PHE A 370 3.23 10.46 -2.36
N VAL A 371 3.31 10.35 -3.69
CA VAL A 371 4.33 11.04 -4.49
C VAL A 371 4.15 12.57 -4.47
N ASN A 372 2.91 13.05 -4.43
CA ASN A 372 2.62 14.48 -4.44
C ASN A 372 3.08 15.19 -3.16
N ARG A 373 2.99 14.52 -2.02
CA ARG A 373 3.40 15.06 -0.71
C ARG A 373 4.92 15.18 -0.53
N GLY A 374 5.67 14.70 -1.51
CA GLY A 374 7.13 14.67 -1.47
C GLY A 374 7.59 13.47 -0.68
N ASP A 375 8.19 12.51 -1.40
CA ASP A 375 9.07 11.54 -0.77
C ASP A 375 10.38 12.19 -0.32
#